data_AF-A0A1I4GHH1-F1
#
_entry.id   AF-A0A1I4GHH1-F1
#
_cell.length_a   1.000
_cell.length_b   1.000
_cell.length_c   1.000
_cell.angle_alpha   90.00
_cell.angle_beta   90.00
_cell.angle_gamma   90.00
#
_symmetry.space_group_name_H-M   'P 1'
#
loop_
_entity.id
_entity.type
_entity.pdbx_description
1 polymer ?
#
loop_
_entity_poly.entity_id
_entity_poly.type
_entity_poly.pdbx_seq_one_letter_code
_entity_poly.pdbx_strand_id
1 'polypeptide(L)'
;MKSETQINTDAGIRILKVDSCPSLTGKSTLTYHIGCNAESEIQIRVHANTGGGYFSKEWIAFGVIQQVLEKQPKDKPFSSLILRQLFTGKSSNTPAFLLAALKHEGLIKDGEKSGYQCSDIARFVAEIKSLMNDKPETATKKSSKTHRAS
;
A
#
# COMPACT_ATOMS: atom_id res chain seq x y z
N MET A 1 25.00 -12.50 -18.92
CA MET A 1 24.06 -13.19 -18.00
C MET A 1 22.71 -12.51 -18.12
N LYS A 2 21.65 -13.30 -18.35
CA LYS A 2 20.31 -12.83 -18.70
C LYS A 2 19.66 -12.14 -17.50
N SER A 3 19.33 -10.85 -17.63
CA SER A 3 18.45 -10.16 -16.71
C SER A 3 17.01 -10.49 -17.11
N GLU A 4 16.51 -11.61 -16.62
CA GLU A 4 15.11 -11.99 -16.80
C GLU A 4 14.27 -11.13 -15.87
N THR A 5 13.66 -10.08 -16.44
CA THR A 5 12.65 -9.28 -15.77
C THR A 5 11.41 -10.17 -15.64
N GLN A 6 11.24 -10.80 -14.48
CA GLN A 6 10.01 -11.51 -14.18
C GLN A 6 8.86 -10.49 -14.04
N ILE A 7 8.15 -10.28 -15.15
CA ILE A 7 6.76 -9.81 -15.14
C ILE A 7 5.94 -10.87 -14.39
N ASN A 8 5.83 -10.69 -13.07
CA ASN A 8 5.18 -11.64 -12.19
C ASN A 8 3.66 -11.43 -12.25
N THR A 9 3.02 -12.13 -13.19
CA THR A 9 1.56 -12.19 -13.40
C THR A 9 0.89 -13.02 -12.31
N ASP A 10 1.00 -12.58 -11.06
CA ASP A 10 0.30 -13.19 -9.95
C ASP A 10 -1.20 -12.81 -10.05
N ALA A 11 -2.06 -13.79 -10.35
CA ALA A 11 -3.52 -13.63 -10.45
C ALA A 11 -4.06 -12.67 -11.53
N GLY A 12 -3.35 -12.47 -12.65
CA GLY A 12 -3.84 -11.60 -13.74
C GLY A 12 -3.77 -10.10 -13.42
N ILE A 13 -2.98 -9.72 -12.41
CA ILE A 13 -2.74 -8.33 -12.02
C ILE A 13 -1.42 -7.85 -12.63
N ARG A 14 -1.48 -6.75 -13.38
CA ARG A 14 -0.30 -6.04 -13.88
C ARG A 14 0.22 -5.13 -12.79
N ILE A 15 1.47 -5.32 -12.37
CA ILE A 15 2.11 -4.44 -11.38
C ILE A 15 2.42 -3.09 -12.02
N LEU A 16 1.97 -2.02 -11.38
CA LEU A 16 2.19 -0.62 -11.79
C LEU A 16 3.31 0.03 -10.98
N LYS A 17 3.37 -0.28 -9.67
CA LYS A 17 4.34 0.28 -8.73
C LYS A 17 4.78 -0.79 -7.74
N VAL A 18 6.08 -0.80 -7.43
CA VAL A 18 6.67 -1.54 -6.32
C VAL A 18 7.40 -0.53 -5.47
N ASP A 19 7.07 -0.48 -4.18
CA ASP A 19 7.67 0.46 -3.26
C ASP A 19 7.81 -0.17 -1.87
N SER A 20 8.50 0.51 -0.96
CA SER A 20 8.74 0.02 0.39
C SER A 20 8.65 1.12 1.44
N CYS A 21 8.12 0.78 2.60
CA CYS A 21 7.95 1.69 3.72
C CYS A 21 8.30 1.02 5.06
N PRO A 22 8.65 1.79 6.10
CA PRO A 22 8.71 1.25 7.45
C PRO A 22 7.33 0.75 7.91
N SER A 23 7.30 -0.33 8.70
CA SER A 23 6.08 -0.71 9.42
C SER A 23 5.66 0.39 10.40
N LEU A 24 4.42 0.37 10.89
CA LEU A 24 3.91 1.39 11.83
C LEU A 24 4.77 1.52 13.10
N THR A 25 5.48 0.46 13.49
CA THR A 25 6.39 0.45 14.65
C THR A 25 7.82 0.88 14.32
N GLY A 26 8.15 1.05 13.04
CA GLY A 26 9.50 1.33 12.55
C GLY A 26 10.48 0.15 12.63
N LYS A 27 10.05 -1.01 13.15
CA LYS A 27 10.94 -2.17 13.41
C LYS A 27 11.24 -3.03 12.18
N SER A 28 10.52 -2.83 11.09
CA SER A 28 10.70 -3.58 9.86
C SER A 28 10.40 -2.75 8.62
N THR A 29 10.87 -3.20 7.47
CA THR A 29 10.55 -2.64 6.16
C THR A 29 9.56 -3.56 5.47
N LEU A 30 8.48 -2.97 4.96
CA LEU A 30 7.44 -3.63 4.19
C LEU A 30 7.64 -3.27 2.72
N THR A 31 7.62 -4.27 1.85
CA THR A 31 7.52 -4.05 0.39
C THR A 31 6.09 -4.34 -0.02
N TYR A 32 5.49 -3.42 -0.76
CA TYR A 32 4.12 -3.54 -1.24
C TYR A 32 4.06 -3.30 -2.75
N HIS A 33 3.05 -3.88 -3.38
CA HIS A 33 2.78 -3.70 -4.80
C HIS A 33 1.46 -2.96 -4.98
N ILE A 34 1.42 -2.10 -6.00
CA ILE A 34 0.20 -1.54 -6.55
C ILE A 34 0.10 -2.04 -7.98
N GLY A 35 -1.04 -2.59 -8.34
CA GLY A 35 -1.30 -3.13 -9.66
C GLY A 35 -2.69 -2.78 -10.18
N CYS A 36 -2.99 -3.25 -11.38
CA CYS A 36 -4.34 -3.22 -11.93
C CYS A 36 -4.76 -4.60 -12.46
N ASN A 37 -6.04 -4.95 -12.29
CA ASN A 37 -6.61 -6.14 -12.92
C ASN A 37 -7.00 -5.86 -14.38
N ALA A 38 -7.56 -6.86 -15.06
CA ALA A 38 -8.04 -6.75 -16.44
C ALA A 38 -9.14 -5.68 -16.64
N GLU A 39 -9.86 -5.35 -15.58
CA GLU A 39 -10.92 -4.33 -15.55
C GLU A 39 -10.36 -2.92 -15.26
N SER A 40 -9.03 -2.77 -15.18
CA SER A 40 -8.36 -1.51 -14.81
C SER A 40 -8.69 -1.01 -13.41
N GLU A 41 -9.10 -1.89 -12.51
CA GLU A 41 -9.28 -1.57 -11.11
C GLU A 41 -7.95 -1.65 -10.35
N ILE A 42 -7.71 -0.68 -9.46
CA ILE A 42 -6.49 -0.62 -8.65
C ILE A 42 -6.52 -1.74 -7.59
N GLN A 43 -5.41 -2.47 -7.48
CA GLN A 43 -5.19 -3.55 -6.52
C GLN A 43 -3.94 -3.24 -5.69
N ILE A 44 -4.00 -3.50 -4.39
CA ILE A 44 -2.87 -3.28 -3.46
C ILE A 44 -2.60 -4.56 -2.68
N ARG A 45 -1.32 -4.91 -2.50
CA ARG A 45 -0.91 -5.97 -1.58
C ARG A 45 0.37 -5.65 -0.85
N VAL A 46 0.53 -6.24 0.34
CA VAL A 46 1.85 -6.37 0.99
C VAL A 46 2.54 -7.60 0.39
N HIS A 47 3.76 -7.45 -0.09
CA HIS A 47 4.50 -8.51 -0.78
C HIS A 47 5.63 -9.11 0.07
N ALA A 48 6.34 -8.28 0.85
CA ALA A 48 7.45 -8.72 1.71
C ALA A 48 7.51 -7.90 3.01
N ASN A 49 8.14 -8.48 4.03
CA ASN A 49 8.40 -7.85 5.33
C ASN A 49 9.77 -8.35 5.85
N THR A 50 10.64 -7.44 6.28
CA THR A 50 11.97 -7.79 6.84
C THR A 50 11.94 -8.22 8.31
N GLY A 51 10.87 -7.93 9.05
CA GLY A 51 10.81 -8.14 10.50
C GLY A 51 10.49 -9.56 10.95
N GLY A 52 10.28 -10.50 10.02
CA GLY A 52 9.65 -11.77 10.32
C GLY A 52 8.18 -11.62 10.75
N GLY A 53 7.44 -12.71 10.78
CA GLY A 53 6.02 -12.72 11.16
C GLY A 53 5.06 -12.96 9.99
N TYR A 54 3.95 -13.62 10.30
CA TYR A 54 2.94 -14.02 9.31
C TYR A 54 2.14 -12.82 8.81
N PHE A 55 2.00 -12.71 7.49
CA PHE A 55 1.10 -11.78 6.80
C PHE A 55 0.56 -12.46 5.54
N SER A 56 -0.52 -11.90 5.01
CA SER A 56 -1.12 -12.36 3.76
C SER A 56 -0.58 -11.54 2.58
N LYS A 57 -0.28 -12.21 1.47
CA LYS A 57 0.09 -11.57 0.18
C LYS A 57 -1.11 -11.38 -0.74
N GLU A 58 -2.32 -11.47 -0.19
CA GLU A 58 -3.55 -11.30 -0.95
C GLU A 58 -3.66 -9.88 -1.54
N TRP A 59 -4.21 -9.82 -2.75
CA TRP A 59 -4.55 -8.58 -3.41
C TRP A 59 -5.88 -8.06 -2.89
N ILE A 60 -5.92 -6.79 -2.53
CA ILE A 60 -7.11 -6.11 -2.06
C ILE A 60 -7.48 -5.00 -3.04
N ALA A 61 -8.74 -4.99 -3.48
CA ALA A 61 -9.24 -3.95 -4.35
C ALA A 61 -9.23 -2.59 -3.64
N PHE A 62 -8.69 -1.57 -4.30
CA PHE A 62 -8.66 -0.23 -3.74
C PHE A 62 -10.06 0.31 -3.48
N GLY A 63 -11.04 -0.04 -4.32
CA GLY A 63 -12.44 0.34 -4.12
C GLY A 63 -13.01 -0.12 -2.78
N VAL A 64 -12.67 -1.33 -2.31
CA VAL A 64 -13.14 -1.79 -0.99
C VAL A 64 -12.37 -1.11 0.15
N ILE A 65 -11.08 -0.83 -0.03
CA ILE A 65 -10.30 -0.03 0.94
C ILE A 65 -10.93 1.35 1.09
N GLN A 66 -11.21 2.02 -0.03
CA GLN A 66 -11.82 3.35 -0.06
C GLN A 66 -13.18 3.36 0.66
N GLN A 67 -14.05 2.38 0.40
CA GLN A 67 -15.33 2.28 1.11
C GLN A 67 -15.17 2.14 2.63
N VAL A 68 -14.15 1.41 3.10
CA VAL A 68 -13.87 1.27 4.54
C VAL A 68 -13.38 2.58 5.14
N LEU A 69 -12.52 3.31 4.43
CA LEU A 69 -11.98 4.61 4.83
C LEU A 69 -13.07 5.69 4.85
N GLU A 70 -13.95 5.74 3.85
CA GLU A 70 -15.04 6.72 3.75
C GLU A 70 -16.12 6.56 4.83
N LYS A 71 -16.30 5.33 5.35
CA LYS A 71 -17.20 5.07 6.47
C LYS A 71 -16.66 5.61 7.80
N GLN A 72 -15.40 6.00 7.88
CA GLN A 72 -14.82 6.51 9.12
C GLN A 72 -15.21 7.99 9.33
N PRO A 73 -15.59 8.39 10.56
CA PRO A 73 -15.85 9.79 10.86
C PRO A 73 -14.59 10.63 10.61
N LYS A 74 -14.73 11.73 9.86
CA LYS A 74 -13.58 12.63 9.55
C LYS A 74 -12.95 13.22 10.82
N ASP A 75 -13.74 13.40 11.86
CA ASP A 75 -13.34 14.05 13.12
C ASP A 75 -12.85 13.05 14.18
N LYS A 76 -12.86 11.74 13.89
CA LYS A 76 -12.42 10.72 14.86
C LYS A 76 -11.31 9.87 14.28
N PRO A 77 -10.19 9.71 15.00
CA PRO A 77 -9.11 8.85 14.56
C PRO A 77 -9.56 7.38 14.60
N PHE A 78 -9.12 6.58 13.63
CA PHE A 78 -9.34 5.13 13.58
C PHE A 78 -8.03 4.36 13.74
N SER A 79 -8.11 3.04 13.90
CA SER A 79 -6.95 2.14 13.97
C SER A 79 -6.91 1.19 12.77
N SER A 80 -5.81 0.43 12.61
CA SER A 80 -5.68 -0.60 11.58
C SER A 80 -6.78 -1.69 11.64
N LEU A 81 -7.50 -1.80 12.76
CA LEU A 81 -8.56 -2.79 12.94
C LEU A 81 -9.70 -2.63 11.95
N ILE A 82 -9.96 -1.43 11.43
CA ILE A 82 -11.02 -1.21 10.44
C ILE A 82 -10.74 -1.96 9.13
N LEU A 83 -9.46 -2.20 8.81
CA LEU A 83 -9.04 -2.91 7.60
C LEU A 83 -9.09 -4.42 7.79
N ARG A 84 -9.28 -4.93 9.02
CA ARG A 84 -9.32 -6.37 9.28
C ARG A 84 -10.42 -7.09 8.50
N GLN A 85 -11.54 -6.42 8.26
CA GLN A 85 -12.67 -6.97 7.49
C GLN A 85 -12.34 -7.21 6.01
N LEU A 86 -11.27 -6.61 5.49
CA LEU A 86 -10.84 -6.77 4.09
C LEU A 86 -10.11 -8.10 3.86
N PHE A 87 -9.63 -8.74 4.92
CA PHE A 87 -8.80 -9.93 4.84
C PHE A 87 -9.60 -11.16 5.27
N THR A 88 -9.48 -12.23 4.49
CA THR A 88 -10.02 -13.55 4.85
C THR A 88 -9.06 -14.32 5.76
N GLY A 89 -7.78 -13.95 5.74
CA GLY A 89 -6.73 -14.58 6.53
C GLY A 89 -6.77 -14.25 8.03
N LYS A 90 -6.20 -15.13 8.84
CA LYS A 90 -6.11 -14.96 10.31
C LYS A 90 -4.96 -14.05 10.76
N SER A 91 -4.15 -13.52 9.85
CA SER A 91 -3.02 -12.67 10.23
C SER A 91 -3.50 -11.33 10.79
N SER A 92 -3.15 -11.08 12.05
CA SER A 92 -3.40 -9.80 12.70
C SER A 92 -2.43 -8.70 12.22
N ASN A 93 -1.36 -9.06 11.52
CA ASN A 93 -0.34 -8.12 11.05
C ASN A 93 -0.71 -7.48 9.71
N THR A 94 -1.37 -8.22 8.80
CA THR A 94 -1.68 -7.72 7.45
C THR A 94 -2.45 -6.38 7.46
N PRO A 95 -3.48 -6.17 8.31
CA PRO A 95 -4.17 -4.89 8.38
C PRO A 95 -3.26 -3.73 8.77
N ALA A 96 -2.34 -3.94 9.73
CA ALA A 96 -1.37 -2.92 10.14
C ALA A 96 -0.32 -2.64 9.06
N PHE A 97 0.09 -3.68 8.32
CA PHE A 97 1.04 -3.52 7.21
C PHE A 97 0.43 -2.82 6.01
N LEU A 98 -0.83 -3.12 5.67
CA LEU A 98 -1.56 -2.37 4.66
C LEU A 98 -1.73 -0.91 5.09
N LEU A 99 -2.09 -0.66 6.35
CA LEU A 99 -2.22 0.72 6.85
C LEU A 99 -0.90 1.52 6.71
N ALA A 100 0.25 0.89 6.97
CA ALA A 100 1.55 1.53 6.78
C ALA A 100 1.80 1.90 5.31
N ALA A 101 1.48 1.00 4.37
CA ALA A 101 1.59 1.30 2.94
C ALA A 101 0.65 2.44 2.51
N LEU A 102 -0.60 2.44 2.98
CA LEU A 102 -1.56 3.52 2.69
C LEU A 102 -1.08 4.87 3.27
N LYS A 103 -0.51 4.86 4.47
CA LYS A 103 0.11 6.04 5.08
C LYS A 103 1.30 6.55 4.24
N HIS A 104 2.13 5.64 3.73
CA HIS A 104 3.27 6.00 2.88
C HIS A 104 2.84 6.62 1.54
N GLU A 105 1.77 6.12 0.94
CA GLU A 105 1.17 6.69 -0.28
C GLU A 105 0.38 8.00 -0.02
N GLY A 106 0.36 8.50 1.22
CA GLY A 106 -0.28 9.77 1.57
C GLY A 106 -1.81 9.69 1.68
N LEU A 107 -2.40 8.49 1.61
CA LEU A 107 -3.84 8.26 1.79
C LEU A 107 -4.29 8.43 3.23
N ILE A 108 -3.36 8.25 4.17
CA ILE A 108 -3.60 8.27 5.61
C ILE A 108 -2.57 9.17 6.27
N LYS A 109 -3.02 9.97 7.22
CA LYS A 109 -2.18 10.80 8.09
C LYS A 109 -2.35 10.42 9.54
N ASP A 110 -1.39 10.81 10.37
CA ASP A 110 -1.54 10.73 11.82
C ASP A 110 -2.67 11.67 12.27
N GLY A 111 -3.58 11.13 13.08
CA GLY A 111 -4.65 11.87 13.73
C GLY A 111 -4.31 12.18 15.20
N GLU A 112 -5.27 12.75 15.91
CA GLU A 112 -5.13 12.97 17.35
C GLU A 112 -5.07 11.65 18.14
N LYS A 113 -4.45 11.68 19.33
CA LYS A 113 -4.41 10.56 20.29
C LYS A 113 -3.91 9.23 19.69
N SER A 114 -2.89 9.30 18.82
CA SER A 114 -2.20 8.13 18.24
C SER A 114 -3.05 7.24 17.32
N GLY A 115 -4.15 7.75 16.75
CA GLY A 115 -4.85 7.06 15.67
C GLY A 115 -4.65 7.73 14.31
N TYR A 116 -5.45 7.34 13.32
CA TYR A 116 -5.24 7.68 11.91
C TYR A 116 -6.46 8.38 11.31
N GLN A 117 -6.23 9.22 10.30
CA GLN A 117 -7.26 9.91 9.56
C GLN A 117 -7.05 9.80 8.05
N CYS A 118 -8.15 9.79 7.30
CA CYS A 118 -8.11 9.84 5.84
C CYS A 118 -7.55 11.19 5.35
N SER A 119 -6.75 11.14 4.30
CA SER A 119 -6.15 12.29 3.62
C SER A 119 -6.69 12.41 2.19
N ASP A 120 -5.96 13.08 1.30
CA ASP A 120 -6.33 13.26 -0.11
C ASP A 120 -6.17 11.96 -0.93
N ILE A 121 -7.29 11.26 -1.08
CA ILE A 121 -7.39 10.05 -1.92
C ILE A 121 -7.30 10.37 -3.41
N ALA A 122 -7.77 11.54 -3.84
CA ALA A 122 -7.86 11.89 -5.25
C ALA A 122 -6.47 12.00 -5.90
N ARG A 123 -5.50 12.56 -5.17
CA ARG A 123 -4.10 12.64 -5.60
C ARG A 123 -3.53 11.25 -5.94
N PHE A 124 -3.70 10.30 -5.04
CA PHE A 124 -3.21 8.93 -5.23
C PHE A 124 -3.87 8.26 -6.44
N VAL A 125 -5.19 8.36 -6.56
CA VAL A 125 -5.92 7.77 -7.70
C VAL A 125 -5.45 8.36 -9.03
N ALA A 126 -5.20 9.67 -9.09
CA ALA A 126 -4.68 10.33 -10.28
C ALA A 126 -3.28 9.82 -10.66
N GLU A 127 -2.37 9.67 -9.68
CA GLU A 127 -1.03 9.10 -9.88
C GLU A 127 -1.11 7.69 -10.48
N ILE A 128 -1.90 6.80 -9.87
CA ILE A 128 -1.99 5.41 -10.33
C ILE A 128 -2.67 5.31 -11.69
N LYS A 129 -3.68 6.14 -11.98
CA LYS A 129 -4.30 6.21 -13.30
C LYS A 129 -3.32 6.66 -14.39
N SER A 130 -2.37 7.54 -14.08
CA SER A 130 -1.29 7.87 -15.02
C SER A 130 -0.46 6.62 -15.34
N LEU A 131 -0.02 5.89 -14.30
CA LEU A 131 0.77 4.66 -14.47
C LEU A 131 0.02 3.55 -15.21
N MET A 132 -1.32 3.54 -15.15
CA MET A 132 -2.13 2.60 -15.93
C MET A 132 -2.05 2.89 -17.43
N ASN A 133 -2.06 4.17 -17.81
CA ASN A 133 -2.04 4.63 -19.20
C ASN A 133 -0.64 4.61 -19.81
N ASP A 134 0.38 4.77 -18.98
CA ASP A 134 1.77 4.62 -19.39
C ASP A 134 2.10 3.13 -19.63
N LYS A 135 2.70 2.83 -20.80
CA LYS A 135 3.32 1.51 -21.04
C LYS A 135 4.40 1.27 -19.98
N PRO A 136 4.70 0.02 -19.57
CA PRO A 136 5.62 -0.24 -18.47
C PRO A 136 7.06 0.16 -18.85
N GLU A 137 7.40 1.42 -18.64
CA GLU A 137 8.74 1.96 -18.79
C GLU A 137 9.31 2.20 -17.39
N THR A 138 10.11 1.23 -16.96
CA THR A 138 11.15 1.26 -15.93
C THR A 138 10.99 2.27 -14.78
N ALA A 139 10.66 1.74 -13.60
CA ALA A 139 10.76 2.39 -12.30
C ALA A 139 12.02 3.27 -12.17
N THR A 140 11.86 4.58 -12.31
CA THR A 140 12.90 5.54 -11.96
C THR A 140 12.84 5.80 -10.46
N LYS A 141 13.88 5.30 -9.79
CA LYS A 141 14.21 5.55 -8.39
C LYS A 141 14.01 7.03 -8.02
N LYS A 142 13.16 7.29 -7.02
CA LYS A 142 13.36 8.40 -6.08
C LYS A 142 13.34 7.86 -4.65
N SER A 143 14.41 7.17 -4.27
CA SER A 143 14.82 7.19 -2.87
C SER A 143 15.23 8.61 -2.56
N SER A 144 14.35 9.36 -1.89
CA SER A 144 14.71 10.65 -1.33
C SER A 144 15.75 10.40 -0.24
N LYS A 145 17.00 10.67 -0.58
CA LYS A 145 18.12 10.74 0.33
C LYS A 145 18.05 12.12 1.02
N THR A 146 18.59 12.18 2.25
CA THR A 146 19.25 13.34 2.87
C THR A 146 18.41 14.07 3.95
N HIS A 147 18.86 14.37 5.19
CA HIS A 147 20.17 14.32 5.86
C HIS A 147 19.98 14.09 7.38
N ARG A 148 20.81 13.23 8.01
CA ARG A 148 21.18 13.33 9.42
C ARG A 148 22.51 14.07 9.47
N ALA A 149 22.57 15.21 10.16
CA ALA A 149 23.79 15.82 10.71
C ALA A 149 23.43 17.09 11.50
N SER A 150 23.52 17.01 12.82
CA SER A 150 24.29 17.91 13.71
C SER A 150 24.02 17.50 15.16
#